data_AF-A0A6V8KL47-F1
#
_entry.id   AF-A0A6V8KL47-F1
#
_cell.length_a   1.000
_cell.length_b   1.000
_cell.length_c   1.000
_cell.angle_alpha   90.00
_cell.angle_beta   90.00
_cell.angle_gamma   90.00
#
_symmetry.space_group_name_H-M   'P 1'
#
loop_
_entity.id
_entity.type
_entity.pdbx_description
1 polymer ?
#
loop_
_entity_poly.entity_id
_entity_poly.type
_entity_poly.pdbx_seq_one_letter_code
_entity_poly.pdbx_strand_id
1 'polypeptide(L)'
;MGRTRGAATLRTLILEVGTATRGPGRYWFNFWTDPTARGAYIAVAFAAFLWVFVAAYHALRGGYGLSARHATARVLVAGGVPVAAFGGVVTGVGLERALTVWNDQMALLPWGLSRILGITVFLDIPPWLPKAATAAGVGLVAAGALLALGRRATRPLA
;
A
#
# COMPACT_ATOMS: atom_id res chain seq x y z
N MET A 1 -13.30 15.03 -12.44
CA MET A 1 -13.60 13.58 -12.50
C MET A 1 -12.57 12.72 -13.27
N GLY A 2 -11.61 13.28 -14.02
CA GLY A 2 -10.67 12.49 -14.85
C GLY A 2 -9.41 11.92 -14.16
N ARG A 3 -8.87 12.56 -13.12
CA ARG A 3 -7.57 12.17 -12.52
C ARG A 3 -7.60 10.86 -11.72
N THR A 4 -8.70 10.58 -11.02
CA THR A 4 -8.86 9.34 -10.22
C THR A 4 -9.09 8.13 -11.11
N ARG A 5 -9.92 8.27 -12.16
CA ARG A 5 -10.06 7.26 -13.22
C ARG A 5 -8.72 6.99 -13.92
N GLY A 6 -7.97 8.04 -14.27
CA GLY A 6 -6.64 7.92 -14.87
C GLY A 6 -5.64 7.15 -13.99
N ALA A 7 -5.67 7.33 -12.66
CA ALA A 7 -4.80 6.58 -11.75
C ALA A 7 -5.15 5.08 -11.70
N ALA A 8 -6.45 4.75 -11.67
CA ALA A 8 -6.91 3.36 -11.73
C ALA A 8 -6.54 2.70 -13.07
N THR A 9 -6.77 3.40 -14.19
CA THR A 9 -6.43 2.93 -15.53
C THR A 9 -4.92 2.76 -15.73
N LEU A 10 -4.09 3.69 -15.22
CA LEU A 10 -2.63 3.59 -15.27
C LEU A 10 -2.13 2.36 -14.49
N ARG A 11 -2.74 2.07 -13.32
CA ARG A 11 -2.39 0.88 -12.54
C ARG A 11 -2.72 -0.42 -13.27
N THR A 12 -3.88 -0.48 -13.93
CA THR A 12 -4.25 -1.61 -14.78
C THR A 12 -3.30 -1.74 -15.97
N LEU A 13 -2.94 -0.63 -16.62
CA LEU A 13 -1.97 -0.59 -17.72
C LEU A 13 -0.57 -1.08 -17.30
N ILE A 14 -0.07 -0.72 -16.12
CA ILE A 14 1.23 -1.22 -15.63
C ILE A 14 1.21 -2.74 -15.50
N LEU A 15 0.12 -3.30 -14.97
CA LEU A 15 -0.06 -4.75 -14.85
C LEU A 15 -0.17 -5.41 -16.23
N GLU A 16 -0.93 -4.81 -17.16
CA GLU A 16 -1.09 -5.31 -18.52
C GLU A 16 0.20 -5.26 -19.33
N VAL A 17 0.99 -4.18 -19.24
CA VAL A 17 2.29 -4.08 -19.94
C VAL A 17 3.26 -5.14 -19.42
N GLY A 18 3.26 -5.39 -18.11
CA GLY A 18 4.06 -6.44 -17.49
C GLY A 18 3.70 -7.85 -17.99
N THR A 19 2.41 -8.14 -18.20
CA THR A 19 1.96 -9.47 -18.64
C THR A 19 1.97 -9.65 -20.16
N ALA A 20 1.70 -8.58 -20.92
CA ALA A 20 1.58 -8.62 -22.39
C ALA A 20 2.91 -8.78 -23.12
N THR A 21 4.02 -8.31 -22.53
CA THR A 21 5.30 -8.27 -23.25
C THR A 21 6.03 -9.61 -23.32
N ARG A 22 5.87 -10.50 -22.31
CA ARG A 22 6.66 -11.76 -22.21
C ARG A 22 5.92 -12.95 -21.61
N GLY A 23 4.61 -12.84 -21.43
CA GLY A 23 3.75 -13.86 -20.82
C GLY A 23 3.78 -13.85 -19.28
N PRO A 24 2.67 -14.21 -18.61
CA PRO A 24 2.51 -14.07 -17.16
C PRO A 24 3.54 -14.86 -16.36
N GLY A 25 3.96 -16.04 -16.86
CA GLY A 25 4.93 -16.90 -16.17
C GLY A 25 6.35 -16.31 -16.10
N ARG A 26 6.85 -15.68 -17.17
CA ARG A 26 8.22 -15.13 -17.21
C ARG A 26 8.33 -13.85 -16.40
N TYR A 27 7.33 -12.98 -16.48
CA TYR A 27 7.24 -11.79 -15.64
C TYR A 27 7.26 -12.15 -14.16
N TRP A 28 6.40 -13.09 -13.76
CA TRP A 28 6.30 -13.55 -12.37
C TRP A 28 7.59 -14.22 -11.89
N PHE A 29 8.20 -15.07 -12.72
CA PHE A 29 9.48 -15.69 -12.40
C PHE A 29 10.60 -14.67 -12.19
N ASN A 30 10.72 -13.69 -13.09
CA ASN A 30 11.73 -12.64 -12.98
C ASN A 30 11.52 -11.77 -11.73
N PHE A 31 10.27 -11.47 -11.37
CA PHE A 31 9.96 -10.73 -10.15
C PHE A 31 10.49 -11.42 -8.88
N TRP A 32 10.50 -12.76 -8.84
CA TRP A 32 10.99 -13.49 -7.68
C TRP A 32 12.50 -13.74 -7.70
N THR A 33 13.10 -13.84 -8.88
CA THR A 33 14.50 -14.25 -9.06
C THR A 33 15.48 -13.09 -9.25
N ASP A 34 15.02 -11.95 -9.77
CA ASP A 34 15.85 -10.75 -10.00
C ASP A 34 15.48 -9.66 -8.97
N PRO A 35 16.37 -9.35 -8.00
CA PRO A 35 16.10 -8.35 -6.98
C PRO A 35 15.98 -6.92 -7.54
N THR A 36 16.66 -6.60 -8.63
CA THR A 36 16.59 -5.29 -9.27
C THR A 36 15.24 -5.10 -9.97
N ALA A 37 14.81 -6.11 -10.73
CA ALA A 37 13.49 -6.10 -11.36
C ALA A 37 12.36 -6.03 -10.31
N ARG A 38 12.48 -6.80 -9.23
CA ARG A 38 11.57 -6.74 -8.07
C ARG A 38 11.49 -5.35 -7.47
N GLY A 39 12.64 -4.74 -7.17
CA GLY A 39 12.73 -3.42 -6.58
C GLY A 39 12.11 -2.35 -7.47
N ALA A 40 12.43 -2.36 -8.77
CA ALA A 40 11.86 -1.43 -9.74
C ALA A 40 10.33 -1.55 -9.84
N TYR A 41 9.81 -2.78 -9.92
CA TYR A 41 8.37 -3.01 -9.94
C TYR A 41 7.68 -2.50 -8.67
N ILE A 42 8.21 -2.85 -7.49
CA ILE A 42 7.64 -2.41 -6.20
C ILE A 42 7.65 -0.89 -6.10
N ALA A 43 8.75 -0.23 -6.48
CA ALA A 43 8.86 1.23 -6.43
C ALA A 43 7.83 1.91 -7.34
N VAL A 44 7.70 1.46 -8.59
CA VAL A 44 6.75 2.02 -9.55
C VAL A 44 5.30 1.75 -9.11
N ALA A 45 4.99 0.52 -8.70
CA ALA A 45 3.67 0.16 -8.21
C ALA A 45 3.28 0.96 -6.96
N PHE A 46 4.23 1.16 -6.03
CA PHE A 46 4.03 1.94 -4.82
C PHE A 46 3.85 3.43 -5.13
N ALA A 47 4.66 4.00 -6.03
CA ALA A 47 4.49 5.39 -6.48
C ALA A 47 3.14 5.62 -7.16
N ALA A 48 2.72 4.71 -8.04
CA ALA A 48 1.41 4.73 -8.68
C ALA A 48 0.27 4.60 -7.66
N PHE A 49 0.45 3.78 -6.63
CA PHE A 49 -0.51 3.67 -5.52
C PHE A 49 -0.59 4.98 -4.71
N LEU A 50 0.54 5.59 -4.35
CA LEU A 50 0.57 6.88 -3.65
C LEU A 50 -0.07 8.00 -4.47
N TRP A 51 0.07 7.97 -5.79
CA TRP A 51 -0.58 8.92 -6.70
C TRP A 51 -2.11 8.90 -6.59
N VAL A 52 -2.73 7.78 -6.24
CA VAL A 52 -4.19 7.70 -6.00
C VAL A 52 -4.60 8.63 -4.86
N PHE A 53 -3.81 8.72 -3.79
CA PHE A 53 -4.06 9.61 -2.66
C PHE A 53 -3.87 11.07 -3.02
N VAL A 54 -2.89 11.39 -3.87
CA VAL A 54 -2.69 12.73 -4.43
C VAL A 54 -3.90 13.13 -5.29
N ALA A 55 -4.36 12.24 -6.16
CA ALA A 55 -5.56 12.47 -6.98
C ALA A 55 -6.82 12.65 -6.10
N ALA A 56 -6.96 11.85 -5.04
CA ALA A 56 -8.04 11.98 -4.07
C ALA A 56 -7.99 13.32 -3.33
N TYR A 57 -6.81 13.77 -2.89
CA TYR A 57 -6.62 15.08 -2.28
C TYR A 57 -7.11 16.21 -3.19
N HIS A 58 -6.67 16.21 -4.46
CA HIS A 58 -7.09 17.23 -5.43
C HIS A 58 -8.59 17.16 -5.73
N ALA A 59 -9.18 15.96 -5.78
CA ALA A 59 -10.63 15.80 -5.94
C ALA A 59 -11.40 16.37 -4.73
N LEU A 60 -10.93 16.12 -3.50
CA LEU A 60 -11.54 16.69 -2.29
C LEU A 60 -11.43 18.22 -2.26
N ARG A 61 -10.29 18.78 -2.71
CA ARG A 61 -10.08 20.23 -2.77
C ARG A 61 -10.90 20.92 -3.85
N GLY A 62 -10.80 20.44 -5.08
CA GLY A 62 -11.40 21.09 -6.24
C GLY A 62 -12.86 20.69 -6.50
N GLY A 63 -13.20 19.41 -6.25
CA GLY A 63 -14.54 18.88 -6.53
C GLY A 63 -15.51 19.02 -5.37
N TYR A 64 -15.04 18.89 -4.13
CA TYR A 64 -15.88 18.92 -2.92
C TYR A 64 -15.68 20.18 -2.06
N GLY A 65 -14.80 21.10 -2.47
CA GLY A 65 -14.58 22.38 -1.78
C GLY A 65 -14.02 22.26 -0.35
N LEU A 66 -13.49 21.09 0.04
CA LEU A 66 -12.91 20.91 1.37
C LEU A 66 -11.71 21.83 1.56
N SER A 67 -11.47 22.32 2.78
CA SER A 67 -10.19 22.99 3.11
C SER A 67 -8.98 22.06 2.93
N ALA A 68 -7.80 22.61 2.67
CA ALA A 68 -6.52 21.86 2.58
C ALA A 68 -6.31 20.93 3.77
N ARG A 69 -6.59 21.44 4.97
CA ARG A 69 -6.48 20.70 6.22
C ARG A 69 -7.39 19.47 6.26
N HIS A 70 -8.69 19.63 6.03
CA HIS A 70 -9.65 18.52 6.06
C HIS A 70 -9.41 17.51 4.94
N ALA A 71 -9.00 17.96 3.74
CA ALA A 71 -8.64 17.05 2.66
C ALA A 71 -7.40 16.21 3.01
N THR A 72 -6.37 16.83 3.60
CA THR A 72 -5.16 16.13 4.08
C THR A 72 -5.51 15.14 5.18
N ALA A 73 -6.32 15.55 6.16
CA ALA A 73 -6.76 14.68 7.25
C ALA A 73 -7.45 13.40 6.74
N ARG A 74 -8.38 13.53 5.78
CA ARG A 74 -9.08 12.39 5.19
C ARG A 74 -8.14 11.46 4.42
N VAL A 75 -7.20 12.02 3.66
CA VAL A 75 -6.22 11.23 2.91
C VAL A 75 -5.28 10.46 3.83
N LEU A 76 -4.80 11.08 4.91
CA LEU A 76 -3.96 10.41 5.90
C LEU A 76 -4.69 9.27 6.61
N VAL A 77 -5.94 9.47 7.02
CA VAL A 77 -6.75 8.40 7.63
C VAL A 77 -7.01 7.28 6.61
N ALA A 78 -7.41 7.62 5.39
CA ALA A 78 -7.71 6.64 4.35
C ALA A 78 -6.49 5.79 3.96
N GLY A 79 -5.28 6.38 3.94
CA GLY A 79 -4.04 5.64 3.69
C GLY A 79 -3.56 4.86 4.92
N GLY A 80 -3.67 5.46 6.11
CA GLY A 80 -3.18 4.88 7.35
C GLY A 80 -3.99 3.67 7.83
N VAL A 81 -5.32 3.68 7.69
CA VAL A 81 -6.19 2.60 8.20
C VAL A 81 -5.84 1.24 7.59
N PRO A 82 -5.78 1.07 6.25
CA PRO A 82 -5.40 -0.21 5.66
C PRO A 82 -3.99 -0.65 6.08
N VAL A 83 -3.02 0.28 6.11
CA VAL A 83 -1.64 -0.03 6.49
C VAL A 83 -1.55 -0.51 7.93
N ALA A 84 -2.25 0.16 8.86
CA ALA A 84 -2.33 -0.23 10.26
C ALA A 84 -3.03 -1.59 10.43
N ALA A 85 -4.14 -1.79 9.72
CA ALA A 85 -4.92 -3.02 9.81
C ALA A 85 -4.14 -4.24 9.28
N PHE A 86 -3.61 -4.17 8.05
CA PHE A 86 -2.85 -5.28 7.46
C PHE A 86 -1.53 -5.50 8.19
N GLY A 87 -0.80 -4.43 8.54
CA GLY A 87 0.40 -4.52 9.36
C GLY A 87 0.12 -5.18 10.71
N GLY A 88 -0.98 -4.78 11.37
CA GLY A 88 -1.39 -5.29 12.67
C GLY A 88 -1.76 -6.77 12.62
N VAL A 89 -2.53 -7.18 11.60
CA VAL A 89 -2.87 -8.59 11.37
C VAL A 89 -1.61 -9.43 11.18
N VAL A 90 -0.69 -9.00 10.31
CA VAL A 90 0.56 -9.75 10.05
C VAL A 90 1.46 -9.74 11.30
N THR A 91 1.48 -8.66 12.07
CA THR A 91 2.22 -8.59 13.34
C THR A 91 1.66 -9.59 14.36
N GLY A 92 0.33 -9.71 14.46
CA GLY A 92 -0.33 -10.63 15.39
C GLY A 92 -0.21 -12.10 14.97
N VAL A 93 -0.32 -12.40 13.68
CA VAL A 93 -0.20 -13.77 13.13
C VAL A 93 1.27 -14.23 13.07
N GLY A 94 2.20 -13.31 12.85
CA GLY A 94 3.60 -13.56 12.54
C GLY A 94 3.89 -13.52 11.04
N LEU A 95 4.98 -12.86 10.65
CA LEU A 95 5.36 -12.61 9.25
C LEU A 95 5.52 -13.90 8.44
N GLU A 96 6.34 -14.84 8.92
CA GLU A 96 6.60 -16.10 8.22
C GLU A 96 5.30 -16.89 8.04
N ARG A 97 4.50 -17.01 9.10
CA ARG A 97 3.22 -17.73 9.04
C ARG A 97 2.23 -17.10 8.06
N ALA A 98 2.11 -15.78 8.06
CA ALA A 98 1.24 -15.06 7.13
C ALA A 98 1.70 -15.27 5.67
N LEU A 99 3.00 -15.16 5.42
CA LEU A 99 3.58 -15.37 4.08
C LEU A 99 3.41 -16.81 3.61
N THR A 100 3.59 -17.80 4.49
CA THR A 100 3.38 -19.22 4.16
C THR A 100 1.93 -19.49 3.80
N VAL A 101 0.97 -19.00 4.59
CA VAL A 101 -0.46 -19.15 4.28
C VAL A 101 -0.80 -18.50 2.94
N TRP A 102 -0.36 -17.26 2.69
CA TRP A 102 -0.61 -16.62 1.40
C TRP A 102 0.06 -17.36 0.24
N ASN A 103 1.28 -17.83 0.44
CA ASN A 103 1.98 -18.62 -0.56
C ASN A 103 1.22 -19.92 -0.89
N ASP A 104 0.70 -20.60 0.12
CA ASP A 104 -0.04 -21.85 -0.06
C ASP A 104 -1.38 -21.63 -0.77
N GLN A 105 -2.04 -20.49 -0.55
CA GLN A 105 -3.33 -20.17 -1.20
C GLN A 105 -3.18 -19.55 -2.59
N MET A 106 -2.11 -18.79 -2.84
CA MET A 106 -1.94 -18.00 -4.07
C MET A 106 -0.81 -18.50 -4.97
N ALA A 107 -0.07 -19.54 -4.56
CA ALA A 107 1.14 -20.01 -5.23
C ALA A 107 2.14 -18.87 -5.53
N LEU A 108 2.42 -18.04 -4.51
CA LEU A 108 3.23 -16.83 -4.67
C LEU A 108 4.63 -17.15 -5.22
N LEU A 109 5.34 -18.08 -4.59
CA LEU A 109 6.70 -18.44 -4.97
C LEU A 109 6.72 -19.64 -5.93
N PRO A 110 7.58 -19.60 -6.98
CA PRO A 110 7.82 -20.76 -7.83
C PRO A 110 8.39 -21.96 -7.04
N TRP A 111 7.72 -23.12 -7.15
CA TRP A 111 8.24 -24.48 -6.92
C TRP A 111 9.14 -24.71 -5.69
N GLY A 112 8.58 -24.59 -4.48
CA GLY A 112 9.12 -25.23 -3.27
C GLY A 112 10.40 -24.61 -2.67
N LEU A 113 10.96 -23.55 -3.28
CA LEU A 113 12.13 -22.83 -2.76
C LEU A 113 11.92 -22.28 -1.33
N SER A 114 10.69 -21.88 -1.01
CA SER A 114 10.32 -21.45 0.35
C SER A 114 10.37 -22.55 1.40
N ARG A 115 10.26 -23.82 1.01
CA ARG A 115 10.14 -24.95 1.95
C ARG A 115 11.47 -25.33 2.60
N ILE A 116 12.60 -24.87 2.05
CA ILE A 116 13.94 -25.26 2.53
C ILE A 116 14.52 -24.23 3.52
N LEU A 117 14.31 -22.94 3.27
CA LEU A 117 14.90 -21.85 4.08
C LEU A 117 13.87 -21.01 4.87
N GLY A 118 12.57 -21.13 4.56
CA GLY A 118 11.55 -20.15 4.97
C GLY A 118 11.52 -18.94 4.04
N ILE A 119 10.35 -18.34 3.87
CA ILE A 119 10.10 -17.26 2.90
C ILE A 119 10.86 -16.00 3.30
N THR A 120 10.83 -15.63 4.58
CA THR A 120 11.49 -14.41 5.07
C THR A 120 13.00 -14.48 4.92
N VAL A 121 13.60 -15.66 5.15
CA VAL A 121 15.04 -15.87 4.97
C VAL A 121 15.42 -15.86 3.49
N PHE A 122 14.67 -16.57 2.65
CA PHE A 122 14.94 -16.63 1.22
C PHE A 122 14.88 -15.25 0.54
N LEU A 123 13.93 -14.41 0.97
CA LEU A 123 13.72 -13.08 0.42
C LEU A 123 14.46 -11.98 1.18
N ASP A 124 15.23 -12.33 2.22
CA ASP A 124 15.91 -11.40 3.13
C ASP A 124 14.95 -10.29 3.64
N ILE A 125 13.77 -10.70 4.10
CA ILE A 125 12.72 -9.79 4.59
C ILE A 125 12.96 -9.53 6.08
N PRO A 126 13.22 -8.28 6.48
CA PRO A 126 13.42 -7.96 7.89
C PRO A 126 12.19 -8.30 8.75
N PRO A 127 12.35 -9.02 9.87
CA PRO A 127 11.23 -9.48 10.69
C PRO A 127 10.47 -8.35 11.39
N TRP A 128 11.06 -7.16 11.49
CA TRP A 128 10.44 -5.99 12.11
C TRP A 128 9.48 -5.24 11.17
N LEU A 129 9.45 -5.57 9.87
CA LEU A 129 8.65 -4.85 8.86
C LEU A 129 7.16 -4.75 9.22
N PRO A 130 6.46 -5.80 9.67
CA PRO A 130 5.04 -5.69 10.03
C PRO A 130 4.80 -4.70 11.17
N LYS A 131 5.70 -4.67 12.17
CA LYS A 131 5.60 -3.74 13.30
C LYS A 131 5.81 -2.29 12.82
N ALA A 132 6.80 -2.06 11.97
CA ALA A 132 7.03 -0.74 11.38
C ALA A 132 5.85 -0.29 10.49
N ALA A 133 5.29 -1.19 9.68
CA ALA A 133 4.11 -0.89 8.87
C ALA A 133 2.91 -0.53 9.77
N THR A 134 2.66 -1.32 10.82
CA THR A 134 1.61 -1.03 11.81
C THR A 134 1.80 0.34 12.42
N ALA A 135 3.01 0.63 12.92
CA ALA A 135 3.34 1.90 13.56
C ALA A 135 3.18 3.09 12.59
N ALA A 136 3.64 2.96 11.35
CA ALA A 136 3.47 3.98 10.32
C ALA A 136 1.99 4.22 10.00
N GLY A 137 1.20 3.16 9.83
CA GLY A 137 -0.24 3.25 9.60
C GLY A 137 -0.96 3.95 10.76
N VAL A 138 -0.70 3.54 12.00
CA VAL A 138 -1.25 4.18 13.20
C VAL A 138 -0.85 5.65 13.28
N GLY A 139 0.41 5.97 12.98
CA GLY A 139 0.90 7.35 12.95
C GLY A 139 0.17 8.22 11.93
N LEU A 140 -0.08 7.70 10.73
CA LEU A 140 -0.86 8.38 9.69
C LEU A 140 -2.32 8.62 10.14
N VAL A 141 -2.96 7.62 10.74
CA VAL A 141 -4.33 7.75 11.27
C VAL A 141 -4.39 8.79 12.39
N ALA A 142 -3.45 8.72 13.33
CA ALA A 142 -3.38 9.66 14.45
C ALA A 142 -3.17 11.10 13.95
N ALA A 143 -2.21 11.31 13.03
CA ALA A 143 -1.98 12.61 12.41
C ALA A 143 -3.22 13.13 11.67
N GLY A 144 -3.89 12.27 10.91
CA GLY A 144 -5.13 12.61 10.21
C GLY A 144 -6.27 12.99 11.17
N ALA A 145 -6.45 12.22 12.26
CA ALA A 145 -7.45 12.49 13.28
C ALA A 145 -7.19 13.82 14.01
N LEU A 146 -5.95 14.07 14.42
CA LEU A 146 -5.53 15.34 15.06
C LEU A 146 -5.77 16.54 14.13
N LEU A 147 -5.46 16.39 12.83
CA LEU A 147 -5.75 17.41 11.83
C LEU A 147 -7.26 17.64 11.65
N ALA A 148 -8.10 16.61 11.74
CA ALA A 148 -9.55 16.77 11.64
C ALA A 148 -10.16 17.49 12.86
N LEU A 149 -9.59 17.29 14.06
CA LEU A 149 -10.18 17.76 15.32
C LEU A 149 -9.86 19.22 15.66
N GLY A 150 -8.69 19.72 15.28
CA GLY A 150 -8.14 20.93 15.91
C GLY A 150 -8.68 22.29 15.44
N ARG A 151 -9.99 22.47 15.15
CA ARG A 151 -10.74 23.75 15.25
C ARG A 151 -12.27 23.51 15.23
N ARG A 152 -12.87 23.06 16.34
CA ARG A 152 -14.21 23.54 16.71
C ARG A 152 -14.02 24.91 17.37
N ALA A 153 -13.88 25.96 16.57
CA ALA A 153 -14.01 27.31 17.11
C ALA A 153 -15.46 27.44 17.59
N THR A 154 -15.62 27.54 18.91
CA THR A 154 -16.84 27.95 19.59
C THR A 154 -17.43 29.14 18.84
N ARG A 155 -18.53 28.94 18.11
CA ARG A 155 -19.39 30.05 17.69
C ARG A 155 -20.04 30.58 18.97
N PRO A 156 -19.79 31.82 19.40
CA PRO A 156 -20.64 32.45 20.41
C PRO A 156 -22.03 32.54 19.78
N LEU A 157 -23.04 32.02 20.47
CA LEU A 157 -24.43 32.35 20.15
C LEU A 157 -24.60 33.82 20.55
N ALA A 158 -24.73 34.68 19.55
CA ALA A 158 -25.16 36.07 19.72
C ALA A 158 -26.69 36.13 19.58
#